data_AF-A0A961AP73-F1
#
_entry.id   AF-A0A961AP73-F1
#
_cell.length_a   1.000
_cell.length_b   1.000
_cell.length_c   1.000
_cell.angle_alpha   90.00
_cell.angle_beta   90.00
_cell.angle_gamma   90.00
#
_symmetry.space_group_name_H-M   'P 1'
#
loop_
_entity.id
_entity.type
_entity.pdbx_description
1 polymer ?
#
loop_
_entity_poly.entity_id
_entity_poly.type
_entity_poly.pdbx_seq_one_letter_code
_entity_poly.pdbx_strand_id
1 'polypeptide(L)'
;MKPYLVLIHGNATSEATEQEWSRFFSEARDSGLFRGGSEIGKRTILGNHQSAKSTDHLVGYLRFDATERQKIVDLLARHPVVLHGGSVELCELPES
;
A
#
# COMPACT_ATOMS: atom_id res chain seq x y z
N MET A 1 -8.36 17.53 1.97
CA MET A 1 -8.17 16.07 1.81
C MET A 1 -7.01 15.66 2.69
N LYS A 2 -7.07 14.51 3.34
CA LYS A 2 -5.99 14.02 4.20
C LYS A 2 -5.09 13.07 3.41
N PRO A 3 -3.76 13.14 3.56
CA PRO A 3 -2.86 12.21 2.89
C PRO A 3 -2.78 10.90 3.66
N TYR A 4 -2.67 9.79 2.93
CA TYR A 4 -2.55 8.45 3.47
C TYR A 4 -1.42 7.70 2.76
N LEU A 5 -0.73 6.86 3.53
CA LEU A 5 0.24 5.88 3.06
C LEU A 5 -0.36 4.48 3.24
N VAL A 6 -0.27 3.66 2.20
CA VAL A 6 -0.53 2.23 2.29
C VAL A 6 0.78 1.49 2.21
N LEU A 7 1.05 0.61 3.16
CA LEU A 7 2.22 -0.28 3.14
C LEU A 7 1.75 -1.69 2.76
N ILE A 8 2.41 -2.31 1.79
CA ILE A 8 2.04 -3.63 1.27
C ILE A 8 2.96 -4.67 1.89
N HIS A 9 2.39 -5.70 2.51
CA HIS A 9 3.15 -6.79 3.11
C HIS A 9 3.34 -7.92 2.08
N GLY A 10 4.55 -8.46 2.00
CA GLY A 10 4.92 -9.62 1.18
C GLY A 10 4.49 -10.94 1.80
N ASN A 11 3.23 -11.01 2.24
CA ASN A 11 2.65 -12.16 2.95
C ASN A 11 1.42 -12.75 2.23
N ALA A 12 1.24 -12.43 0.94
CA ALA A 12 0.23 -13.09 0.12
C ALA A 12 0.50 -14.59 0.04
N THR A 13 -0.56 -15.40 0.05
CA THR A 13 -0.49 -16.87 -0.01
C THR A 13 -0.50 -17.39 -1.45
N SER A 14 -0.77 -16.52 -2.42
CA SER A 14 -0.68 -16.80 -3.86
C SER A 14 -0.27 -15.55 -4.63
N GLU A 15 0.22 -15.73 -5.85
CA GLU A 15 0.65 -14.61 -6.70
C GLU A 15 -0.54 -13.98 -7.42
N ALA A 16 -0.58 -12.65 -7.40
CA ALA A 16 -1.50 -11.86 -8.20
C ALA A 16 -0.99 -11.74 -9.64
N THR A 17 -1.90 -11.85 -10.60
CA THR A 17 -1.60 -11.69 -12.02
C THR A 17 -1.41 -10.22 -12.42
N GLU A 18 -0.72 -9.97 -13.53
CA GLU A 18 -0.58 -8.62 -14.10
C GLU A 18 -1.94 -7.97 -14.43
N GLN A 19 -2.93 -8.79 -14.79
CA GLN A 19 -4.28 -8.32 -15.12
C GLN A 19 -5.03 -7.82 -13.88
N GLU A 20 -4.90 -8.50 -12.74
CA GLU A 20 -5.48 -8.07 -11.47
C GLU A 20 -4.86 -6.76 -11.00
N TRP A 21 -3.53 -6.62 -11.11
CA TRP A 21 -2.84 -5.36 -10.84
C TRP A 21 -3.29 -4.24 -11.78
N SER A 22 -3.37 -4.51 -13.08
CA SER A 22 -3.81 -3.52 -14.08
C SER A 22 -5.23 -3.03 -13.79
N ARG A 23 -6.14 -3.95 -13.43
CA ARG A 23 -7.51 -3.63 -13.04
C ARG A 23 -7.54 -2.76 -11.78
N PHE A 24 -6.86 -3.18 -10.72
CA PHE A 24 -6.82 -2.42 -9.46
C PHE A 24 -6.29 -1.00 -9.69
N PHE A 25 -5.20 -0.84 -10.43
CA PHE A 25 -4.65 0.49 -10.70
C PHE A 25 -5.54 1.34 -11.60
N SER A 26 -6.32 0.73 -12.51
CA SER A 26 -7.37 1.47 -13.24
C SER A 26 -8.41 2.01 -12.27
N GLU A 27 -9.00 1.15 -11.45
CA GLU A 27 -10.01 1.53 -10.46
C GLU A 27 -9.46 2.59 -9.46
N ALA A 28 -8.22 2.45 -9.04
CA ALA A 28 -7.55 3.39 -8.14
C ALA A 28 -7.37 4.77 -8.80
N ARG A 29 -6.94 4.84 -10.06
CA ARG A 29 -6.84 6.11 -10.80
C ARG A 29 -8.21 6.75 -11.02
N ASP A 30 -9.18 5.95 -11.45
CA ASP A 30 -10.53 6.40 -11.74
C ASP A 30 -11.25 6.93 -10.49
N SER A 31 -10.85 6.47 -9.29
CA SER A 31 -11.37 6.99 -8.02
C SER A 31 -11.03 8.46 -7.75
N GLY A 32 -9.99 9.01 -8.41
CA GLY A 32 -9.44 10.34 -8.13
C GLY A 32 -8.67 10.47 -6.80
N LEU A 33 -8.62 9.41 -5.98
CA LEU A 33 -7.94 9.39 -4.68
C LEU A 33 -6.45 9.05 -4.80
N PHE A 34 -6.06 8.30 -5.83
CA PHE A 34 -4.72 7.75 -5.98
C PHE A 34 -3.68 8.83 -6.32
N ARG A 35 -2.50 8.73 -5.70
CA ARG A 35 -1.39 9.69 -5.85
C ARG A 35 -0.06 9.03 -6.22
N GLY A 36 -0.08 7.74 -6.55
CA GLY A 36 1.10 6.98 -6.95
C GLY A 36 1.48 5.91 -5.94
N GLY A 37 2.56 5.20 -6.23
CA GLY A 37 3.05 4.08 -5.45
C GLY A 37 4.18 3.37 -6.19
N SER A 38 4.85 2.46 -5.50
CA SER A 38 5.92 1.67 -6.09
C SER A 38 6.16 0.39 -5.32
N GLU A 39 6.84 -0.55 -5.96
CA GLU A 39 7.48 -1.67 -5.28
C GLU A 39 8.65 -1.15 -4.44
N ILE A 40 8.95 -1.83 -3.32
CA ILE A 40 10.12 -1.51 -2.50
C ILE A 40 11.25 -2.48 -2.86
N GLY A 41 12.30 -1.95 -3.47
CA GLY A 41 13.51 -2.69 -3.80
C GLY A 41 14.46 -2.90 -2.61
N LYS A 42 15.76 -3.08 -2.93
CA LYS A 42 16.81 -3.30 -1.93
C LYS A 42 16.86 -2.19 -0.88
N ARG A 43 17.05 -2.57 0.37
CA ARG A 43 17.04 -1.66 1.52
C ARG A 43 18.45 -1.39 2.03
N THR A 44 18.67 -0.17 2.49
CA THR A 44 19.82 0.21 3.32
C THR A 44 19.26 0.93 4.53
N ILE A 45 19.55 0.43 5.73
CA ILE A 45 19.15 1.08 6.98
C ILE A 45 20.33 1.97 7.43
N LEU A 46 20.03 3.20 7.82
CA LEU A 46 21.00 4.17 8.35
C LEU A 46 20.58 4.53 9.79
N GLY A 47 21.49 4.40 10.76
CA GLY A 47 21.24 4.76 12.16
C GLY A 47 21.22 3.56 13.13
N ASN A 48 20.34 3.59 14.14
CA ASN A 48 20.27 2.53 15.15
C ASN A 48 19.41 1.34 14.69
N HIS A 49 20.07 0.26 14.27
CA HIS A 49 19.42 -0.97 13.83
C HIS A 49 18.84 -1.81 14.98
N GLN A 50 19.26 -1.58 16.24
CA GLN A 50 18.85 -2.42 17.37
C GLN A 50 17.42 -2.14 17.82
N SER A 51 16.97 -0.88 17.72
CA SER A 51 15.61 -0.46 18.08
C SER A 51 14.66 -0.40 16.88
N ALA A 52 15.18 -0.42 15.66
CA ALA A 52 14.37 -0.44 14.45
C ALA A 52 13.80 -1.85 14.23
N LYS A 53 12.47 -1.98 14.17
CA LYS A 53 11.84 -3.22 13.71
C LYS A 53 12.14 -3.43 12.23
N SER A 54 12.35 -4.68 11.82
CA SER A 54 12.60 -5.01 10.41
C SER A 54 11.36 -4.69 9.55
N THR A 55 11.60 -3.98 8.45
CA THR A 55 10.63 -3.72 7.37
C THR A 55 10.86 -4.62 6.16
N ASP A 56 11.63 -5.70 6.32
CA ASP A 56 12.06 -6.56 5.19
C ASP A 56 10.88 -7.23 4.50
N HIS A 57 9.79 -7.43 5.24
CA HIS A 57 8.55 -8.02 4.76
C HIS A 57 7.66 -7.02 3.99
N LEU A 58 7.96 -5.72 3.99
CA LEU A 58 7.23 -4.79 3.12
C LEU A 58 7.67 -5.02 1.68
N VAL A 59 6.78 -4.88 0.71
CA VAL A 59 7.10 -5.12 -0.71
C VAL A 59 6.65 -3.99 -1.61
N GLY A 60 5.87 -3.05 -1.10
CA GLY A 60 5.41 -1.91 -1.87
C GLY A 60 4.74 -0.87 -0.99
N TYR A 61 4.44 0.28 -1.59
CA TYR A 61 3.63 1.30 -0.97
C TYR A 61 2.70 1.97 -1.98
N LEU A 62 1.58 2.50 -1.51
CA LEU A 62 0.68 3.35 -2.29
C LEU A 62 0.41 4.65 -1.52
N ARG A 63 0.12 5.71 -2.26
CA ARG A 63 -0.24 7.04 -1.73
C ARG A 63 -1.65 7.38 -2.17
N PHE A 64 -2.46 7.86 -1.22
CA PHE A 64 -3.82 8.32 -1.46
C PHE A 64 -4.06 9.66 -0.78
N ASP A 65 -4.96 10.45 -1.34
CA ASP A 65 -5.56 11.58 -0.64
C ASP A 65 -7.08 11.38 -0.60
N ALA A 66 -7.69 11.50 0.59
CA ALA A 66 -9.14 11.36 0.73
C ALA A 66 -9.69 12.24 1.84
N THR A 67 -10.93 12.71 1.69
CA THR A 67 -11.68 13.34 2.79
C THR A 67 -12.28 12.27 3.71
N GLU A 68 -12.73 11.15 3.14
CA GLU A 68 -13.29 10.01 3.87
C GLU A 68 -12.35 8.81 3.76
N ARG A 69 -11.79 8.39 4.89
CA ARG A 69 -10.92 7.20 4.99
C ARG A 69 -11.58 5.95 4.41
N GLN A 70 -12.90 5.81 4.58
CA GLN A 70 -13.64 4.63 4.16
C GLN A 70 -13.55 4.38 2.64
N LYS A 71 -13.48 5.43 1.82
CA LYS A 71 -13.36 5.28 0.36
C LYS A 71 -12.05 4.59 -0.05
N ILE A 72 -10.97 4.81 0.71
CA ILE A 72 -9.70 4.10 0.50
C ILE A 72 -9.85 2.64 0.95
N VAL A 73 -10.49 2.40 2.10
CA VAL A 73 -10.73 1.03 2.61
C VAL A 73 -11.55 0.20 1.60
N ASP A 74 -12.62 0.75 1.03
CA ASP A 74 -13.47 0.08 0.04
C ASP A 74 -12.74 -0.21 -1.29
N LEU A 75 -11.76 0.64 -1.64
CA LEU A 75 -10.86 0.39 -2.76
C LEU A 75 -9.85 -0.72 -2.43
N LEU A 76 -9.24 -0.66 -1.24
CA LEU A 76 -8.23 -1.63 -0.79
C LEU A 76 -8.80 -3.04 -0.55
N ALA A 77 -10.10 -3.18 -0.31
CA ALA A 77 -10.77 -4.49 -0.28
C ALA A 77 -10.65 -5.26 -1.61
N ARG A 78 -10.34 -4.56 -2.71
CA ARG A 78 -10.08 -5.11 -4.05
C ARG A 78 -8.59 -5.13 -4.42
N HIS A 79 -7.70 -4.81 -3.46
CA HIS A 79 -6.27 -4.83 -3.69
C HIS A 79 -5.80 -6.27 -3.93
N PRO A 80 -5.00 -6.57 -4.98
CA PRO A 80 -4.62 -7.95 -5.30
C PRO A 80 -3.98 -8.69 -4.12
N VAL A 81 -3.03 -8.08 -3.41
CA VAL A 81 -2.44 -8.70 -2.20
C VAL A 81 -3.49 -9.09 -1.14
N VAL A 82 -4.54 -8.30 -0.94
CA VAL A 82 -5.61 -8.62 0.01
C VAL A 82 -6.44 -9.80 -0.49
N LEU A 83 -6.79 -9.81 -1.78
CA LEU A 83 -7.53 -10.91 -2.41
C LEU A 83 -6.75 -12.24 -2.37
N HIS A 84 -5.43 -12.17 -2.43
CA HIS A 84 -4.53 -13.30 -2.36
C HIS A 84 -4.04 -13.62 -0.94
N GLY A 85 -4.80 -13.25 0.10
CA GLY A 85 -4.56 -13.66 1.48
C GLY A 85 -3.44 -12.92 2.22
N GLY A 86 -2.88 -11.87 1.61
CA GLY A 86 -1.91 -10.98 2.23
C GLY A 86 -2.58 -9.79 2.92
N SER A 87 -1.76 -8.85 3.40
CA SER A 87 -2.23 -7.67 4.12
C SER A 87 -1.64 -6.37 3.59
N VAL A 88 -2.38 -5.29 3.81
CA VAL A 88 -1.92 -3.92 3.64
C VAL A 88 -2.21 -3.11 4.90
N GLU A 89 -1.33 -2.20 5.27
CA GLU A 89 -1.53 -1.25 6.37
C GLU A 89 -1.91 0.11 5.79
N LEU A 90 -2.99 0.73 6.30
CA LEU A 90 -3.40 2.09 5.91
C LEU A 90 -3.09 3.08 7.04
N CYS A 91 -2.16 3.99 6.79
CA CYS A 91 -1.69 5.01 7.72
C CYS A 91 -2.18 6.39 7.28
N GLU A 92 -2.81 7.16 8.18
CA GLU A 92 -3.00 8.60 7.99
C GLU A 92 -1.66 9.33 8.15
N LEU A 93 -1.39 10.32 7.32
CA LEU A 93 -0.19 11.15 7.38
C LEU A 93 -0.58 12.55 7.90
N PRO A 94 -0.47 12.83 9.21
CA PRO A 94 -0.76 14.16 9.75
C PRO A 94 0.28 15.19 9.29
N GLU A 95 -0.13 16.45 9.16
CA GLU A 95 0.79 17.57 8.99
C GLU A 95 1.60 17.77 10.30
N SER A 96 2.89 18.09 10.15
CA SER A 96 3.82 18.36 11.27
C SER A 96 4.15 19.85 11.35
#